data_AF-J0Q828-F1
#
_entry.id   AF-J0Q828-F1
#
_cell.length_a   1.000
_cell.length_b   1.000
_cell.length_c   1.000
_cell.angle_alpha   90.00
_cell.angle_beta   90.00
_cell.angle_gamma   90.00
#
_symmetry.space_group_name_H-M   'P 1'
#
loop_
_entity.id
_entity.type
_entity.pdbx_description
1 polymer ?
#
loop_
_entity_poly.entity_id
_entity_poly.type
_entity_poly.pdbx_seq_one_letter_code
_entity_poly.pdbx_strand_id
1 'polypeptide(L)'
;MIIIAGRPGMGKTSLATNIAFNIANACKRHDNSQANEGGIVGFFSLEMSSEQLATRIISEQIKVSSSDMRRGNISEKQFTNIIYAMRSLQKIPLYIDQTGGVSLAQLAARARRLKRQHGLDVLIIDYIQLMTSGSKRSLENRVQEITAITTGLKALAKELNIPIIALSQLSRQVENRTDKRPQLSDLRESGSIEQDADIVLFVYREEYYLKNEEPKEGTPEYSKWQEAMEQAKGKAEVIIAKQRHGPTGIVSLAFQSDFTRFSDLEK
;
A
#
# COMPACT_ATOMS: atom_id res chain seq x y z
N MET A 1 -9.54 11.57 -0.37
CA MET A 1 -8.24 11.11 0.15
C MET A 1 -8.47 9.88 1.00
N ILE A 2 -7.79 8.81 0.63
CA ILE A 2 -7.83 7.50 1.29
C ILE A 2 -6.47 7.32 1.96
N ILE A 3 -6.47 6.88 3.22
CA ILE A 3 -5.25 6.54 3.95
C ILE A 3 -5.19 5.02 4.08
N ILE A 4 -4.05 4.44 3.73
CA ILE A 4 -3.72 3.04 4.04
C ILE A 4 -2.56 3.05 5.03
N ALA A 5 -2.82 2.60 6.25
CA ALA A 5 -1.86 2.61 7.33
C ALA A 5 -1.64 1.24 7.96
N GLY A 6 -0.54 1.09 8.68
CA GLY A 6 -0.09 -0.19 9.22
C GLY A 6 1.37 -0.14 9.66
N ARG A 7 1.78 -1.08 10.49
CA ARG A 7 3.18 -1.22 10.90
C ARG A 7 4.08 -1.64 9.72
N PRO A 8 5.40 -1.42 9.80
CA PRO A 8 6.35 -2.00 8.85
C PRO A 8 6.10 -3.51 8.68
N GLY A 9 6.26 -4.04 7.47
CA GLY A 9 6.06 -5.47 7.19
C GLY A 9 4.60 -5.97 7.10
N MET A 10 3.60 -5.14 7.46
CA MET A 10 2.18 -5.55 7.39
C MET A 10 1.61 -5.72 5.98
N GLY A 11 2.32 -5.24 4.95
CA GLY A 11 1.89 -5.39 3.55
C GLY A 11 1.21 -4.16 2.93
N LYS A 12 1.33 -2.96 3.51
CA LYS A 12 0.77 -1.71 2.96
C LYS A 12 1.13 -1.49 1.49
N THR A 13 2.42 -1.49 1.17
CA THR A 13 2.93 -1.31 -0.19
C THR A 13 2.43 -2.40 -1.13
N SER A 14 2.36 -3.65 -0.65
CA SER A 14 1.82 -4.77 -1.43
C SER A 14 0.34 -4.58 -1.76
N LEU A 15 -0.48 -4.19 -0.79
CA LEU A 15 -1.89 -3.88 -1.01
C LEU A 15 -2.04 -2.71 -2.00
N ALA A 16 -1.29 -1.63 -1.80
CA ALA A 16 -1.33 -0.47 -2.68
C ALA A 16 -0.90 -0.79 -4.13
N THR A 17 0.12 -1.63 -4.28
CA THR A 17 0.62 -2.09 -5.57
C THR A 17 -0.38 -3.00 -6.27
N ASN A 18 -1.04 -3.90 -5.53
CA ASN A 18 -2.10 -4.76 -6.06
C ASN A 18 -3.31 -3.93 -6.53
N ILE A 19 -3.74 -2.93 -5.74
CA ILE A 19 -4.76 -1.96 -6.15
C ILE A 19 -4.33 -1.21 -7.42
N ALA A 20 -3.10 -0.68 -7.45
CA ALA A 20 -2.56 0.05 -8.59
C ALA A 20 -2.58 -0.79 -9.87
N PHE A 21 -2.09 -2.01 -9.77
CA PHE A 21 -2.01 -2.95 -10.88
C PHE A 21 -3.40 -3.30 -11.40
N ASN A 22 -4.35 -3.67 -10.53
CA ASN A 22 -5.69 -4.05 -10.95
C ASN A 22 -6.42 -2.89 -11.64
N ILE A 23 -6.30 -1.65 -11.14
CA ILE A 23 -6.88 -0.46 -11.77
C ILE A 23 -6.27 -0.21 -13.15
N ALA A 24 -4.94 -0.25 -13.26
CA ALA A 24 -4.25 0.00 -14.51
C ALA A 24 -4.52 -1.12 -15.55
N ASN A 25 -4.52 -2.38 -15.11
CA ASN A 25 -4.75 -3.54 -15.97
C ASN A 25 -6.18 -3.61 -16.51
N ALA A 26 -7.17 -3.11 -15.76
CA ALA A 26 -8.56 -2.99 -16.21
C ALA A 26 -8.80 -1.82 -17.19
N CYS A 27 -7.79 -0.98 -17.47
CA CYS A 27 -7.96 0.20 -18.29
C CYS A 27 -8.05 -0.17 -19.80
N LYS A 28 -9.21 0.07 -20.42
CA LYS A 28 -9.49 -0.30 -21.83
C LYS A 28 -9.68 0.90 -22.76
N ARG A 29 -8.86 1.95 -22.63
CA ARG A 29 -9.02 3.25 -23.33
C ARG A 29 -9.03 3.22 -24.87
N HIS A 30 -8.71 2.09 -25.51
CA HIS A 30 -8.75 1.96 -26.98
C HIS A 30 -10.07 1.38 -27.51
N ASP A 31 -11.00 0.97 -26.65
CA ASP A 31 -12.29 0.42 -27.05
C ASP A 31 -13.40 1.40 -26.66
N ASN A 32 -13.87 2.22 -27.61
CA ASN A 32 -14.98 3.16 -27.43
C ASN A 32 -16.34 2.47 -27.13
N SER A 33 -16.34 1.16 -26.91
CA SER A 33 -17.49 0.27 -26.87
C SER A 33 -17.80 -0.30 -25.48
N GLN A 34 -16.91 -0.14 -24.49
CA GLN A 34 -17.08 -0.70 -23.14
C GLN A 34 -16.95 0.35 -22.03
N ALA A 35 -17.68 0.15 -20.93
CA ALA A 35 -17.46 0.88 -19.70
C ALA A 35 -16.01 0.65 -19.24
N ASN A 36 -15.23 1.73 -19.14
CA ASN A 36 -13.85 1.64 -18.65
C ASN A 36 -13.87 1.39 -17.14
N GLU A 37 -13.63 0.14 -16.73
CA GLU A 37 -13.58 -0.27 -15.32
C GLU A 37 -12.24 0.06 -14.64
N GLY A 38 -11.22 0.43 -15.43
CA GLY A 38 -9.89 0.81 -14.94
C GLY A 38 -9.54 2.27 -15.18
N GLY A 39 -8.29 2.63 -14.93
CA GLY A 39 -7.82 4.01 -15.06
C GLY A 39 -6.31 4.15 -15.11
N ILE A 40 -5.86 5.37 -15.41
CA ILE A 40 -4.45 5.74 -15.37
C ILE A 40 -4.02 5.98 -13.93
N VAL A 41 -2.98 5.26 -13.52
CA VAL A 41 -2.46 5.30 -12.16
C VAL A 41 -1.11 5.99 -12.15
N GLY A 42 -0.99 7.04 -11.33
CA GLY A 42 0.31 7.59 -10.93
C GLY A 42 0.73 7.02 -9.58
N PHE A 43 1.96 6.54 -9.46
CA PHE A 43 2.49 5.95 -8.24
C PHE A 43 3.80 6.63 -7.85
N PHE A 44 3.80 7.40 -6.76
CA PHE A 44 5.00 7.97 -6.17
C PHE A 44 5.57 6.98 -5.14
N SER A 45 6.68 6.32 -5.48
CA SER A 45 7.43 5.48 -4.56
C SER A 45 8.61 6.26 -4.00
N LEU A 46 8.50 6.65 -2.74
CA LEU A 46 9.48 7.49 -2.07
C LEU A 46 10.51 6.67 -1.30
N GLU A 47 10.22 5.39 -1.04
CA GLU A 47 11.11 4.43 -0.37
C GLU A 47 11.77 3.45 -1.35
N MET A 48 11.00 2.93 -2.32
CA MET A 48 11.43 1.84 -3.20
C MET A 48 11.73 2.34 -4.61
N SER A 49 12.60 1.62 -5.31
CA SER A 49 12.83 1.85 -6.73
C SER A 49 11.69 1.27 -7.59
N SER A 50 11.56 1.78 -8.82
CA SER A 50 10.59 1.30 -9.80
C SER A 50 10.82 -0.17 -10.15
N GLU A 51 12.08 -0.60 -10.20
CA GLU A 51 12.47 -1.99 -10.45
C GLU A 51 12.03 -2.90 -9.30
N GLN A 52 12.16 -2.45 -8.05
CA GLN A 52 11.71 -3.22 -6.89
C GLN A 52 10.18 -3.36 -6.87
N LEU A 53 9.44 -2.29 -7.20
CA LEU A 53 7.98 -2.36 -7.33
C LEU A 53 7.55 -3.25 -8.50
N ALA A 54 8.16 -3.10 -9.68
CA ALA A 54 7.87 -3.93 -10.84
C ALA A 54 8.13 -5.41 -10.54
N THR A 55 9.24 -5.72 -9.86
CA THR A 55 9.56 -7.09 -9.42
C THR A 55 8.47 -7.65 -8.51
N ARG A 56 7.92 -6.85 -7.57
CA ARG A 56 6.80 -7.29 -6.72
C ARG A 56 5.53 -7.55 -7.52
N ILE A 57 5.17 -6.66 -8.44
CA ILE A 57 4.00 -6.84 -9.32
C ILE A 57 4.16 -8.15 -10.10
N ILE A 58 5.33 -8.39 -10.70
CA ILE A 58 5.58 -9.61 -11.47
C ILE A 58 5.50 -10.85 -10.56
N SER A 59 6.15 -10.82 -9.39
CA SER A 59 6.13 -11.88 -8.38
C SER A 59 4.70 -12.32 -8.05
N GLU A 60 3.84 -11.33 -7.87
CA GLU A 60 2.43 -11.49 -7.55
C GLU A 60 1.65 -12.18 -8.69
N GLN A 61 1.87 -11.73 -9.93
CA GLN A 61 1.17 -12.23 -11.11
C GLN A 61 1.52 -13.67 -11.44
N ILE A 62 2.79 -14.05 -11.31
CA ILE A 62 3.27 -15.37 -11.72
C ILE A 62 3.38 -16.38 -10.57
N LYS A 63 3.11 -15.94 -9.33
CA LYS A 63 3.23 -16.76 -8.11
C LYS A 63 4.64 -17.38 -7.95
N VAL A 64 5.67 -16.54 -8.12
CA VAL A 64 7.08 -16.91 -7.91
C VAL A 64 7.69 -15.92 -6.94
N SER A 65 8.47 -16.39 -5.96
CA SER A 65 8.95 -15.52 -4.89
C SER A 65 9.89 -14.45 -5.44
N SER A 66 9.78 -13.23 -4.90
CA SER A 66 10.69 -12.14 -5.28
C SER A 66 12.15 -12.48 -4.91
N SER A 67 12.38 -13.36 -3.94
CA SER A 67 13.71 -13.86 -3.59
C SER A 67 14.29 -14.77 -4.66
N ASP A 68 13.50 -15.74 -5.13
CA ASP A 68 13.93 -16.68 -6.17
C ASP A 68 14.20 -15.97 -7.49
N MET A 69 13.34 -15.02 -7.88
CA MET A 69 13.57 -14.20 -9.07
C MET A 69 14.87 -13.40 -8.99
N ARG A 70 15.19 -12.80 -7.84
CA ARG A 70 16.44 -12.06 -7.64
C ARG A 70 17.68 -12.96 -7.63
N ARG A 71 17.56 -14.17 -7.08
CA ARG A 71 18.66 -15.15 -7.00
C ARG A 71 18.85 -15.94 -8.31
N GLY A 72 17.95 -15.80 -9.28
CA GLY A 72 17.94 -16.60 -10.50
C GLY A 72 17.56 -18.06 -10.27
N ASN A 73 16.95 -18.39 -9.13
CA ASN A 73 16.47 -19.73 -8.82
C ASN A 73 15.10 -19.97 -9.48
N ILE A 74 15.09 -19.97 -10.81
CA ILE A 74 13.89 -20.04 -11.63
C ILE A 74 14.03 -21.11 -12.70
N SER A 75 12.98 -21.91 -12.87
CA SER A 75 12.87 -22.85 -14.00
C SER A 75 12.68 -22.11 -15.32
N GLU A 76 12.97 -22.76 -16.44
CA GLU A 76 12.74 -22.19 -17.79
C GLU A 76 11.29 -21.78 -18.02
N LYS A 77 10.33 -22.55 -17.48
CA LYS A 77 8.91 -22.21 -17.53
C LYS A 77 8.60 -20.93 -16.74
N GLN A 78 9.16 -20.79 -15.54
CA GLN A 78 9.00 -19.58 -14.74
C GLN A 78 9.66 -18.37 -15.41
N PHE A 79 10.84 -18.54 -16.00
CA PHE A 79 11.51 -17.49 -16.77
C PHE A 79 10.63 -17.01 -17.94
N THR A 80 10.04 -17.94 -18.68
CA THR A 80 9.10 -17.62 -19.76
C THR A 80 7.89 -16.83 -19.25
N ASN A 81 7.30 -17.24 -18.12
CA ASN A 81 6.19 -16.52 -17.48
C ASN A 81 6.59 -15.10 -17.03
N ILE A 82 7.81 -14.92 -16.50
CA ILE A 82 8.35 -13.60 -16.13
C ILE A 82 8.37 -12.68 -17.37
N ILE A 83 8.89 -13.17 -18.50
CA ILE A 83 8.95 -12.38 -19.73
C ILE A 83 7.55 -11.97 -20.22
N TYR A 84 6.57 -12.88 -20.16
CA TYR A 84 5.19 -12.54 -20.50
C TYR A 84 4.59 -11.50 -19.55
N ALA A 85 4.79 -11.65 -18.24
CA ALA A 85 4.31 -10.69 -17.25
C ALA A 85 4.96 -9.30 -17.44
N MET A 86 6.26 -9.24 -17.72
CA MET A 86 6.97 -7.99 -18.03
C MET A 86 6.38 -7.29 -19.26
N ARG A 87 6.13 -8.04 -20.35
CA ARG A 87 5.52 -7.48 -21.56
C ARG A 87 4.10 -6.99 -21.32
N SER A 88 3.34 -7.64 -20.44
CA SER A 88 2.01 -7.17 -20.04
C SER A 88 2.11 -5.88 -19.22
N LEU A 89 3.02 -5.85 -18.24
CA LEU A 89 3.23 -4.69 -17.37
C LEU A 89 3.69 -3.45 -18.14
N GLN A 90 4.44 -3.61 -19.22
CA GLN A 90 4.82 -2.48 -20.10
C GLN A 90 3.65 -1.81 -20.82
N LYS A 91 2.50 -2.50 -20.95
CA LYS A 91 1.33 -2.00 -21.70
C LYS A 91 0.30 -1.31 -20.81
N ILE A 92 0.33 -1.52 -19.50
CA ILE A 92 -0.66 -0.93 -18.60
C ILE A 92 -0.28 0.53 -18.26
N PRO A 93 -1.27 1.44 -18.09
CA PRO A 93 -1.01 2.85 -17.80
C PRO A 93 -0.70 3.08 -16.31
N LEU A 94 0.37 2.46 -15.82
CA LEU A 94 0.92 2.63 -14.47
C LEU A 94 2.23 3.42 -14.55
N TYR A 95 2.20 4.67 -14.11
CA TYR A 95 3.35 5.59 -14.15
C TYR A 95 3.99 5.68 -12.77
N ILE A 96 5.22 5.18 -12.64
CA ILE A 96 5.96 5.17 -11.38
C ILE A 96 6.96 6.32 -11.34
N ASP A 97 6.95 7.08 -10.25
CA ASP A 97 7.98 8.08 -9.91
C ASP A 97 8.69 7.61 -8.65
N GLN A 98 9.98 7.24 -8.78
CA GLN A 98 10.82 6.72 -7.70
C GLN A 98 11.63 7.79 -6.97
N THR A 99 11.33 9.07 -7.19
CA THR A 99 12.13 10.15 -6.61
C THR A 99 11.90 10.22 -5.10
N GLY A 100 12.94 9.99 -4.30
CA GLY A 100 12.90 10.16 -2.84
C GLY A 100 12.90 11.62 -2.41
N GLY A 101 12.41 11.90 -1.19
CA GLY A 101 12.48 13.23 -0.56
C GLY A 101 11.69 14.33 -1.26
N VAL A 102 10.76 13.98 -2.15
CA VAL A 102 9.97 14.93 -2.97
C VAL A 102 9.12 15.83 -2.09
N SER A 103 9.11 17.12 -2.42
CA SER A 103 8.22 18.07 -1.75
C SER A 103 6.79 18.00 -2.28
N LEU A 104 5.80 18.41 -1.47
CA LEU A 104 4.40 18.48 -1.89
C LEU A 104 4.23 19.28 -3.21
N ALA A 105 4.95 20.39 -3.35
CA ALA A 105 4.90 21.23 -4.55
C ALA A 105 5.44 20.50 -5.80
N GLN A 106 6.54 19.76 -5.66
CA GLN A 106 7.12 18.96 -6.74
C GLN A 106 6.18 17.81 -7.13
N LEU A 107 5.62 17.10 -6.15
CA LEU A 107 4.63 16.05 -6.37
C LEU A 107 3.42 16.58 -7.14
N ALA A 108 2.85 17.71 -6.68
CA ALA A 108 1.71 18.35 -7.33
C ALA A 108 2.02 18.76 -8.78
N ALA A 109 3.20 19.35 -9.03
CA ALA A 109 3.62 19.75 -10.37
C ALA A 109 3.71 18.54 -11.32
N ARG A 110 4.28 17.42 -10.84
CA ARG A 110 4.41 16.18 -11.62
C ARG A 110 3.07 15.49 -11.85
N ALA A 111 2.20 15.42 -10.84
CA ALA A 111 0.85 14.88 -10.96
C ALA A 111 0.00 15.69 -11.97
N ARG A 112 0.06 17.03 -11.93
CA ARG A 112 -0.59 17.90 -12.93
C ARG A 112 -0.04 17.66 -14.33
N ARG A 113 1.28 17.52 -14.48
CA ARG A 113 1.90 17.23 -15.78
C ARG A 113 1.43 15.89 -16.34
N LEU A 114 1.43 14.84 -15.52
CA LEU A 114 0.92 13.52 -15.89
C LEU A 114 -0.54 13.60 -16.33
N LYS A 115 -1.39 14.27 -15.53
CA LYS A 115 -2.80 14.47 -15.86
C LYS A 115 -3.00 15.18 -17.20
N ARG A 116 -2.20 16.21 -17.51
CA ARG A 116 -2.28 16.93 -18.79
C ARG A 116 -1.79 16.12 -19.99
N GLN A 117 -0.72 15.33 -19.82
CA GLN A 117 -0.07 14.62 -20.93
C GLN A 117 -0.76 13.30 -21.26
N HIS A 118 -1.21 12.56 -20.25
CA HIS A 118 -1.73 11.21 -20.41
C HIS A 118 -3.14 11.05 -19.84
N GLY A 119 -3.58 11.95 -18.97
CA GLY A 119 -4.67 11.72 -18.03
C GLY A 119 -4.15 11.16 -16.71
N LEU A 120 -4.99 11.19 -15.69
CA LEU A 120 -4.69 10.65 -14.37
C LEU A 120 -6.03 10.42 -13.69
N ASP A 121 -6.28 9.19 -13.25
CA ASP A 121 -7.55 8.77 -12.63
C ASP A 121 -7.36 8.43 -11.15
N VAL A 122 -6.18 7.92 -10.76
CA VAL A 122 -5.83 7.65 -9.35
C VAL A 122 -4.37 8.01 -9.09
N LEU A 123 -4.09 8.57 -7.92
CA LEU A 123 -2.73 8.82 -7.45
C LEU A 123 -2.43 8.04 -6.16
N ILE A 124 -1.31 7.33 -6.13
CA ILE A 124 -0.83 6.58 -4.97
C ILE A 124 0.51 7.13 -4.52
N ILE A 125 0.70 7.27 -3.20
CA ILE A 125 1.92 7.81 -2.58
C ILE A 125 2.39 6.86 -1.50
N ASP A 126 3.58 6.28 -1.67
CA ASP A 126 4.22 5.34 -0.75
C ASP A 126 5.56 5.89 -0.24
N TYR A 127 5.64 6.51 0.94
CA TYR A 127 4.58 6.85 1.89
C TYR A 127 4.79 8.29 2.40
N ILE A 128 3.74 8.92 2.93
CA ILE A 128 3.72 10.39 3.13
C ILE A 128 4.79 10.88 4.10
N GLN A 129 5.25 10.04 5.03
CA GLN A 129 6.31 10.41 5.95
C GLN A 129 7.71 10.49 5.28
N LEU A 130 7.88 10.14 4.01
CA LEU A 130 9.13 10.42 3.27
C LEU A 130 9.07 11.71 2.45
N MET A 131 7.92 12.39 2.44
CA MET A 131 7.80 13.71 1.82
C MET A 131 8.42 14.78 2.69
N THR A 132 8.91 15.82 2.03
CA THR A 132 9.44 17.03 2.67
C THR A 132 8.50 18.21 2.46
N SER A 133 8.44 19.14 3.42
CA SER A 133 7.75 20.42 3.24
C SER A 133 8.54 21.44 2.42
N GLY A 134 9.79 21.14 2.05
CA GLY A 134 10.67 22.04 1.30
C GLY A 134 11.27 23.19 2.12
N SER A 135 11.00 23.27 3.44
CA SER A 135 11.58 24.28 4.34
C SER A 135 12.67 23.69 5.23
N LYS A 136 13.90 24.22 5.15
CA LYS A 136 15.05 23.78 5.99
C LYS A 136 14.84 24.00 7.50
N ARG A 137 13.83 24.78 7.90
CA ARG A 137 13.46 25.04 9.31
C ARG A 137 12.45 24.03 9.89
N SER A 138 11.94 23.06 9.13
CA SER A 138 10.83 22.19 9.57
C SER A 138 11.22 20.99 10.44
N LEU A 139 12.50 20.77 10.71
CA LEU A 139 12.96 19.62 11.51
C LEU A 139 12.46 19.65 12.97
N GLU A 140 12.14 20.84 13.51
CA GLU A 140 11.68 20.99 14.89
C GLU A 140 10.20 20.64 15.09
N ASN A 141 9.37 20.51 14.03
CA ASN A 141 7.96 20.20 14.22
C ASN A 141 7.37 19.29 13.13
N ARG A 142 7.75 18.01 13.21
CA ARG A 142 7.31 16.96 12.29
C ARG A 142 5.78 16.85 12.18
N VAL A 143 5.06 17.08 13.27
CA VAL A 143 3.59 17.03 13.31
C VAL A 143 2.98 18.10 12.40
N GLN A 144 3.53 19.32 12.44
CA GLN A 144 3.09 20.42 11.57
C GLN A 144 3.41 20.11 10.10
N GLU A 145 4.56 19.50 9.84
CA GLU A 145 4.95 19.11 8.48
C GLU A 145 3.97 18.09 7.88
N ILE A 146 3.65 17.02 8.62
CA ILE A 146 2.69 16.01 8.16
C ILE A 146 1.31 16.63 7.96
N THR A 147 0.91 17.55 8.85
CA THR A 147 -0.35 18.30 8.71
C THR A 147 -0.39 19.10 7.41
N ALA A 148 0.67 19.84 7.09
CA ALA A 148 0.74 20.59 5.84
C ALA A 148 0.69 19.66 4.61
N ILE A 149 1.36 18.51 4.68
CA ILE A 149 1.34 17.50 3.61
C ILE A 149 -0.08 16.95 3.42
N THR A 150 -0.77 16.52 4.47
CA THR A 150 -2.10 15.89 4.37
C THR A 150 -3.15 16.85 3.86
N THR A 151 -3.16 18.09 4.39
CA THR A 151 -4.08 19.13 3.94
C THR A 151 -3.81 19.50 2.47
N GLY A 152 -2.54 19.59 2.09
CA GLY A 152 -2.13 19.83 0.72
C GLY A 152 -2.50 18.71 -0.25
N LEU A 153 -2.35 17.44 0.15
CA LEU A 153 -2.80 16.29 -0.63
C LEU A 153 -4.32 16.27 -0.78
N LYS A 154 -5.08 16.61 0.27
CA LYS A 154 -6.53 16.75 0.19
C LYS A 154 -6.95 17.85 -0.78
N ALA A 155 -6.26 18.99 -0.77
CA ALA A 155 -6.49 20.06 -1.75
C ALA A 155 -6.15 19.60 -3.18
N LEU A 156 -5.02 18.92 -3.38
CA LEU A 156 -4.60 18.37 -4.67
C LEU A 156 -5.62 17.35 -5.21
N ALA A 157 -6.16 16.48 -4.35
CA ALA A 157 -7.19 15.51 -4.73
C ALA A 157 -8.45 16.22 -5.28
N LYS A 158 -8.86 17.32 -4.64
CA LYS A 158 -10.00 18.13 -5.10
C LYS A 158 -9.69 18.86 -6.41
N GLU A 159 -8.52 19.48 -6.51
CA GLU A 159 -8.08 20.20 -7.71
C GLU A 159 -7.99 19.27 -8.93
N LEU A 160 -7.35 18.12 -8.75
CA LEU A 160 -7.22 17.12 -9.79
C LEU A 160 -8.51 16.30 -9.95
N ASN A 161 -9.53 16.46 -9.11
CA ASN A 161 -10.74 15.64 -9.12
C ASN A 161 -10.47 14.13 -9.28
N ILE A 162 -9.56 13.61 -8.46
CA ILE A 162 -9.20 12.18 -8.42
C ILE A 162 -9.06 11.69 -6.98
N PRO A 163 -9.29 10.40 -6.71
CA PRO A 163 -8.84 9.77 -5.48
C PRO A 163 -7.31 9.81 -5.37
N ILE A 164 -6.83 10.23 -4.20
CA ILE A 164 -5.44 10.07 -3.76
C ILE A 164 -5.41 9.05 -2.63
N ILE A 165 -4.63 7.99 -2.80
CA ILE A 165 -4.32 6.97 -1.80
C ILE A 165 -2.93 7.27 -1.23
N ALA A 166 -2.89 7.64 0.05
CA ALA A 166 -1.66 7.97 0.75
C ALA A 166 -1.36 6.87 1.77
N LEU A 167 -0.17 6.28 1.66
CA LEU A 167 0.30 5.29 2.62
C LEU A 167 0.89 6.02 3.83
N SER A 168 0.65 5.46 5.01
CA SER A 168 1.13 6.02 6.27
C SER A 168 1.66 4.92 7.19
N GLN A 169 2.75 5.21 7.89
CA GLN A 169 3.28 4.32 8.91
C GLN A 169 2.70 4.65 10.28
N LEU A 170 2.35 3.62 11.05
CA LEU A 170 1.86 3.78 12.43
C LEU A 170 3.00 3.90 13.44
N SER A 171 2.70 4.58 14.55
CA SER A 171 3.57 4.59 15.73
C SER A 171 3.84 3.18 16.25
N ARG A 172 4.98 2.99 16.92
CA ARG A 172 5.31 1.70 17.59
C ARG A 172 4.41 1.41 18.80
N GLN A 173 3.69 2.42 19.32
CA GLN A 173 2.84 2.29 20.50
C GLN A 173 1.77 1.20 20.38
N VAL A 174 1.31 0.90 19.17
CA VAL A 174 0.36 -0.21 18.91
C VAL A 174 0.90 -1.57 19.37
N GLU A 175 2.22 -1.76 19.33
CA GLU A 175 2.86 -3.03 19.71
C GLU A 175 2.88 -3.27 21.22
N ASN A 176 2.71 -2.20 22.01
CA ASN A 176 2.68 -2.27 23.48
C ASN A 176 1.28 -2.62 24.02
N ARG A 177 0.25 -2.63 23.17
CA ARG A 177 -1.13 -2.96 23.56
C ARG A 177 -1.33 -4.46 23.53
N THR A 178 -2.22 -4.97 24.39
CA THR A 178 -2.66 -6.36 24.37
C THR A 178 -3.32 -6.71 23.04
N ASP A 179 -4.29 -5.87 22.62
CA ASP A 179 -4.82 -5.92 21.26
C ASP A 179 -3.98 -5.02 20.35
N LYS A 180 -3.25 -5.66 19.43
CA LYS A 180 -2.34 -5.02 18.48
C LYS A 180 -3.06 -4.57 17.19
N ARG A 181 -4.40 -4.66 17.13
CA ARG A 181 -5.18 -4.08 16.04
C ARG A 181 -5.08 -2.56 16.06
N PRO A 182 -4.67 -1.93 14.93
CA PRO A 182 -4.56 -0.48 14.85
C PRO A 182 -5.87 0.25 15.08
N GLN A 183 -5.76 1.43 15.69
CA GLN A 183 -6.86 2.37 15.94
C GLN A 183 -6.49 3.76 15.38
N LEU A 184 -7.48 4.65 15.24
CA LEU A 184 -7.24 6.00 14.70
C LEU A 184 -6.19 6.78 15.50
N SER A 185 -6.15 6.58 16.82
CA SER A 185 -5.14 7.14 17.70
C SER A 185 -3.71 6.64 17.44
N ASP A 186 -3.49 5.62 16.60
CA ASP A 186 -2.13 5.19 16.24
C ASP A 186 -1.53 6.02 15.09
N LEU A 187 -2.35 6.86 14.44
CA LEU A 187 -1.92 7.90 13.50
C LEU A 187 -1.45 9.19 14.22
N ARG A 188 -1.43 9.17 15.57
CA ARG A 188 -1.37 10.34 16.48
C ARG A 188 -0.14 11.23 16.39
N GLU A 189 0.93 10.85 15.69
CA GLU A 189 1.95 11.81 15.27
C GLU A 189 1.38 12.87 14.28
N SER A 190 0.10 12.74 13.90
CA SER A 190 -0.60 13.61 12.97
C SER A 190 -2.13 13.43 13.09
N GLY A 191 -2.76 13.97 14.13
CA GLY A 191 -4.23 14.01 14.23
C GLY A 191 -4.92 14.64 13.00
N SER A 192 -4.17 15.44 12.24
CA SER A 192 -4.53 15.97 10.93
C SER A 192 -4.75 14.90 9.86
N ILE A 193 -3.99 13.79 9.84
CA ILE A 193 -4.23 12.67 8.90
C ILE A 193 -5.67 12.18 9.07
N GLU A 194 -6.07 11.91 10.32
CA GLU A 194 -7.41 11.42 10.61
C GLU A 194 -8.46 12.42 10.13
N GLN A 195 -8.31 13.70 10.48
CA GLN A 195 -9.27 14.75 10.13
C GLN A 195 -9.42 14.93 8.61
N ASP A 196 -8.31 15.00 7.88
CA ASP A 196 -8.27 15.27 6.44
C ASP A 196 -8.72 14.07 5.58
N ALA A 197 -8.56 12.85 6.08
CA ALA A 197 -8.95 11.64 5.39
C ALA A 197 -10.47 11.49 5.26
N ASP A 198 -10.91 11.04 4.08
CA ASP A 198 -12.30 10.62 3.86
C ASP A 198 -12.49 9.16 4.28
N ILE A 199 -11.46 8.34 4.04
CA ILE A 199 -11.40 6.92 4.39
C ILE A 199 -10.05 6.62 5.03
N VAL A 200 -10.05 5.84 6.13
CA VAL A 200 -8.84 5.31 6.77
C VAL A 200 -8.95 3.80 6.84
N LEU A 201 -7.99 3.13 6.21
CA LEU A 201 -7.83 1.68 6.18
C LEU A 201 -6.58 1.30 6.98
N PHE A 202 -6.69 0.32 7.86
CA PHE A 202 -5.53 -0.31 8.50
C PHE A 202 -5.30 -1.70 7.94
N VAL A 203 -4.04 -2.03 7.68
CA VAL A 203 -3.60 -3.39 7.34
C VAL A 203 -3.08 -4.05 8.60
N TYR A 204 -3.72 -5.15 9.00
CA TYR A 204 -3.38 -5.94 10.17
C TYR A 204 -3.17 -7.41 9.78
N ARG A 205 -2.13 -8.03 10.32
CA ARG A 205 -1.83 -9.44 10.14
C ARG A 205 -1.51 -10.05 11.49
N GLU A 206 -2.45 -10.81 12.03
CA GLU A 206 -2.28 -11.50 13.31
C GLU A 206 -1.08 -12.46 13.28
N GLU A 207 -0.91 -13.16 12.15
CA GLU A 207 0.23 -14.04 11.86
C GLU A 207 1.59 -13.38 12.14
N TYR A 208 1.74 -12.09 11.82
CA TYR A 208 2.99 -11.36 12.03
C TYR A 208 3.32 -11.22 13.52
N TYR A 209 2.32 -10.96 14.35
CA TYR A 209 2.52 -10.77 15.77
C TYR A 209 2.71 -12.10 16.49
N LEU A 210 1.91 -13.12 16.16
CA LEU A 210 2.05 -14.45 16.75
C LEU A 210 3.44 -15.03 16.51
N LYS A 211 4.02 -14.88 15.30
CA LYS A 211 5.40 -15.34 15.04
C LYS A 211 6.45 -14.70 15.96
N ASN A 212 6.24 -13.47 16.41
CA ASN A 212 7.18 -12.80 17.32
C ASN A 212 6.96 -13.17 18.79
N GLU A 213 5.87 -13.87 19.10
CA GLU A 213 5.46 -14.28 20.45
C GLU A 213 5.51 -15.81 20.61
N GLU A 214 6.31 -16.50 19.78
CA GLU A 214 6.49 -17.95 19.84
C GLU A 214 7.03 -18.38 21.22
N PRO A 215 6.26 -19.17 22.00
CA PRO A 215 6.71 -19.69 23.28
C PRO A 215 7.67 -20.87 23.06
N LYS A 216 8.36 -21.30 24.11
CA LYS A 216 9.27 -22.45 24.03
C LYS A 216 8.51 -23.73 23.67
N GLU A 217 9.09 -24.52 22.79
CA GLU A 217 8.54 -25.84 22.46
C GLU A 217 8.37 -26.70 23.72
N GLY A 218 7.23 -27.38 23.82
CA GLY A 218 6.90 -28.26 24.95
C GLY A 218 6.26 -27.57 26.16
N THR A 219 6.05 -26.26 26.16
CA THR A 219 5.25 -25.60 27.21
C THR A 219 3.75 -25.70 26.90
N PRO A 220 2.86 -25.63 27.92
CA PRO A 220 1.40 -25.63 27.69
C PRO A 220 0.90 -24.49 26.80
N GLU A 221 1.63 -23.36 26.80
CA GLU A 221 1.33 -22.20 25.96
C GLU A 221 1.63 -22.47 24.47
N TYR A 222 2.56 -23.38 24.18
CA TYR A 222 2.93 -23.73 22.80
C TYR A 222 1.78 -24.35 22.02
N SER A 223 0.99 -25.25 22.61
CA SER A 223 -0.19 -25.82 21.96
C SER A 223 -1.22 -24.75 21.60
N LYS A 224 -1.49 -23.80 22.51
CA LYS A 224 -2.43 -22.69 22.26
C LYS A 224 -1.91 -21.74 21.19
N TRP A 225 -0.61 -21.45 21.21
CA TRP A 225 0.04 -20.63 20.20
C TRP A 225 -0.03 -21.30 18.82
N GLN A 226 0.21 -22.61 18.72
CA GLN A 226 0.12 -23.36 17.45
C GLN A 226 -1.29 -23.28 16.86
N GLU A 227 -2.33 -23.47 17.68
CA GLU A 227 -3.73 -23.34 17.23
C GLU A 227 -4.03 -21.93 16.70
N ALA A 228 -3.66 -20.90 17.46
CA ALA A 228 -3.84 -19.51 17.03
C ALA A 228 -3.06 -19.19 15.76
N MET A 229 -1.84 -19.70 15.65
CA MET A 229 -0.95 -19.50 14.51
C MET A 229 -1.54 -20.14 13.23
N GLU A 230 -2.06 -21.36 13.32
CA GLU A 230 -2.71 -22.02 12.17
C GLU A 230 -4.01 -21.30 11.75
N GLN A 231 -4.78 -20.77 12.71
CA GLN A 231 -5.97 -19.97 12.41
C GLN A 231 -5.65 -18.64 11.73
N ALA A 232 -4.54 -17.99 12.11
CA ALA A 232 -4.11 -16.69 11.57
C ALA A 232 -3.31 -16.82 10.26
N LYS A 233 -2.76 -17.99 9.97
CA LYS A 233 -1.88 -18.25 8.84
C LYS A 233 -2.51 -17.86 7.51
N GLY A 234 -1.78 -17.06 6.73
CA GLY A 234 -2.22 -16.64 5.41
C GLY A 234 -3.45 -15.72 5.40
N LYS A 235 -3.85 -15.16 6.56
CA LYS A 235 -4.96 -14.20 6.66
C LYS A 235 -4.43 -12.79 6.95
N ALA A 236 -5.16 -11.81 6.44
CA ALA A 236 -4.96 -10.41 6.73
C ALA A 236 -6.32 -9.72 6.90
N GLU A 237 -6.34 -8.69 7.73
CA GLU A 237 -7.50 -7.83 7.94
C GLU A 237 -7.21 -6.45 7.32
N VAL A 238 -8.17 -5.98 6.52
CA VAL A 238 -8.28 -4.57 6.15
C VAL A 238 -9.38 -3.95 6.99
N ILE A 239 -8.98 -3.18 8.00
CA ILE A 239 -9.87 -2.54 8.96
C ILE A 239 -10.25 -1.17 8.43
N ILE A 240 -11.52 -0.97 8.07
CA ILE A 240 -12.10 0.31 7.68
C ILE A 240 -12.41 1.08 8.97
N ALA A 241 -11.43 1.81 9.49
CA ALA A 241 -11.54 2.53 10.75
C ALA A 241 -12.30 3.86 10.63
N LYS A 242 -12.31 4.46 9.43
CA LYS A 242 -13.07 5.68 9.13
C LYS A 242 -13.58 5.62 7.71
N GLN A 243 -14.84 6.01 7.51
CA GLN A 243 -15.44 6.21 6.19
C GLN A 243 -16.53 7.28 6.30
N ARG A 244 -16.34 8.45 5.67
CA ARG A 244 -17.30 9.58 5.78
C ARG A 244 -18.67 9.30 5.16
N HIS A 245 -18.75 8.38 4.20
CA HIS A 245 -19.93 8.14 3.36
C HIS A 245 -20.42 6.69 3.40
N GLY A 246 -20.13 5.95 4.46
CA GLY A 246 -20.48 4.53 4.53
C GLY A 246 -20.03 3.87 5.83
N PRO A 247 -20.25 2.56 5.96
CA PRO A 247 -19.97 1.84 7.19
C PRO A 247 -18.46 1.70 7.43
N THR A 248 -18.10 1.60 8.71
CA THR A 248 -16.84 1.03 9.16
C THR A 248 -16.97 -0.49 9.28
N GLY A 249 -15.85 -1.20 9.38
CA GLY A 249 -15.88 -2.66 9.49
C GLY A 249 -14.52 -3.30 9.21
N ILE A 250 -14.49 -4.62 9.20
CA ILE A 250 -13.29 -5.40 8.93
C ILE A 250 -13.56 -6.27 7.70
N VAL A 251 -12.67 -6.19 6.72
CA VAL A 251 -12.66 -7.07 5.55
C VAL A 251 -11.51 -8.06 5.72
N SER A 252 -11.83 -9.35 5.73
CA SER A 252 -10.81 -10.40 5.77
C SER A 252 -10.34 -10.74 4.36
N LEU A 253 -9.02 -10.80 4.18
CA LEU A 253 -8.35 -11.14 2.93
C LEU A 253 -7.37 -12.29 3.16
N ALA A 254 -7.06 -13.01 2.10
CA ALA A 254 -5.92 -13.92 2.10
C ALA A 254 -4.63 -13.12 1.81
N PHE A 255 -3.55 -13.48 2.50
CA PHE A 255 -2.21 -12.92 2.28
C PHE A 255 -1.20 -14.04 2.07
N GLN A 256 -0.62 -14.10 0.88
CA GLN A 256 0.41 -15.07 0.52
C GLN A 256 1.78 -14.43 0.71
N SER A 257 2.45 -14.77 1.81
CA SER A 257 3.73 -14.16 2.20
C SER A 257 4.83 -14.32 1.16
N ASP A 258 4.86 -15.45 0.46
CA ASP A 258 5.94 -15.83 -0.45
C ASP A 258 6.01 -14.92 -1.68
N PHE A 259 4.86 -14.38 -2.09
CA PHE A 259 4.72 -13.47 -3.24
C PHE A 259 4.27 -12.07 -2.81
N THR A 260 4.12 -11.85 -1.49
CA THR A 260 3.60 -10.61 -0.91
C THR A 260 2.27 -10.16 -1.53
N ARG A 261 1.36 -11.11 -1.74
CA ARG A 261 0.11 -10.92 -2.49
C ARG A 261 -1.09 -10.89 -1.56
N PHE A 262 -2.00 -9.94 -1.78
CA PHE A 262 -3.36 -9.98 -1.24
C PHE A 262 -4.31 -10.61 -2.29
N SER A 263 -5.26 -11.40 -1.82
CA SER A 263 -6.36 -11.92 -2.64
C SER A 263 -7.64 -12.05 -1.81
N ASP A 264 -8.77 -12.23 -2.48
CA ASP A 264 -10.01 -12.58 -1.81
C ASP A 264 -9.81 -13.87 -0.98
N LEU A 265 -10.37 -13.87 0.23
CA LEU A 265 -10.39 -15.06 1.06
C LEU A 265 -11.51 -15.96 0.54
N GLU A 266 -11.17 -17.14 0.04
CA GLU A 266 -12.17 -18.15 -0.33
C GLU A 266 -13.05 -18.45 0.89
N LYS A 267 -14.37 -18.41 0.70
CA LYS A 267 -15.36 -18.66 1.75
C LYS A 267 -15.50 -20.13 2.06
#